data_AF-A0A969ULF0-F1
#
_entry.id   AF-A0A969ULF0-F1
#
_cell.length_a   1.000
_cell.length_b   1.000
_cell.length_c   1.000
_cell.angle_alpha   90.00
_cell.angle_beta   90.00
_cell.angle_gamma   90.00
#
_symmetry.space_group_name_H-M   'P 1'
#
loop_
_entity.id
_entity.type
_entity.pdbx_description
1 polymer ?
#
loop_
_entity_poly.entity_id
_entity_poly.type
_entity_poly.pdbx_seq_one_letter_code
_entity_poly.pdbx_strand_id
1 'polypeptide(L)'
;MPYFVYSLFSLVLLTTGGVAVANGLVNPSKAHHYPADFVQSYNQECLQTSMGEGLEQTEAKTLCNCTIDEFQRQYSLTEFQQLTAASATDKAAETALVEVGQSCFEQILYEK
;
A
#
# COMPACT_ATOMS: atom_id res chain seq x y z
N MET A 1 -17.63 -54.04 5.04
CA MET A 1 -16.81 -54.75 4.02
C MET A 1 -17.79 -55.37 3.03
N PRO A 2 -17.56 -55.23 1.71
CA PRO A 2 -16.35 -55.72 1.07
C PRO A 2 -15.33 -54.64 0.72
N TYR A 3 -14.08 -55.12 0.70
CA TYR A 3 -12.83 -54.48 0.30
C TYR A 3 -12.57 -54.65 -1.21
N PHE A 4 -11.36 -54.22 -1.65
CA PHE A 4 -10.67 -54.41 -2.93
C PHE A 4 -10.72 -53.14 -3.83
N VAL A 5 -9.65 -52.50 -4.30
CA VAL A 5 -8.19 -52.75 -4.33
C VAL A 5 -7.45 -51.41 -4.51
N TYR A 6 -6.27 -51.33 -3.91
CA TYR A 6 -5.13 -50.47 -4.27
C TYR A 6 -5.16 -49.84 -5.67
N SER A 7 -4.87 -48.54 -5.71
CA SER A 7 -3.91 -48.02 -6.69
C SER A 7 -3.01 -46.99 -6.01
N LEU A 8 -1.86 -47.48 -5.57
CA LEU A 8 -0.70 -46.66 -5.27
C LEU A 8 -0.17 -46.14 -6.60
N PHE A 9 -0.42 -44.86 -6.89
CA PHE A 9 0.43 -44.13 -7.82
C PHE A 9 1.09 -43.00 -7.06
N SER A 10 2.18 -43.37 -6.38
CA SER A 10 3.17 -42.45 -5.86
C SER A 10 3.82 -41.74 -7.04
N LEU A 11 3.44 -40.49 -7.31
CA LEU A 11 4.23 -39.62 -8.16
C LEU A 11 5.09 -38.71 -7.28
N VAL A 12 6.24 -39.26 -6.88
CA VAL A 12 7.35 -38.47 -6.37
C VAL A 12 7.95 -37.74 -7.57
N LEU A 13 7.74 -36.42 -7.65
CA LEU A 13 8.60 -35.53 -8.42
C LEU A 13 9.34 -34.64 -7.43
N LEU A 14 10.50 -35.14 -7.01
CA LEU A 14 11.61 -34.30 -6.54
C LEU A 14 12.09 -33.48 -7.74
N THR A 15 11.50 -32.32 -7.96
CA THR A 15 12.17 -31.26 -8.69
C THR A 15 12.65 -30.26 -7.66
N THR A 16 13.90 -30.42 -7.23
CA THR A 16 14.73 -29.32 -6.75
C THR A 16 14.97 -28.37 -7.93
N GLY A 17 13.93 -27.68 -8.35
CA GLY A 17 14.01 -26.57 -9.29
C GLY A 17 14.21 -25.32 -8.45
N GLY A 18 15.38 -24.69 -8.59
CA GLY A 18 15.70 -23.48 -7.85
C GLY A 18 14.56 -22.47 -7.95
N VAL A 19 14.26 -21.82 -6.82
CA VAL A 19 13.53 -20.56 -6.84
C VAL A 19 14.35 -19.59 -7.69
N ALA A 20 14.04 -19.51 -8.98
CA ALA A 20 14.36 -18.36 -9.77
C ALA A 20 13.52 -17.23 -9.16
N VAL A 21 14.12 -16.52 -8.20
CA VAL A 21 13.66 -15.19 -7.83
C VAL A 21 13.84 -14.40 -9.11
N ALA A 22 12.77 -14.28 -9.89
CA ALA A 22 12.70 -13.25 -10.89
C ALA A 22 12.82 -11.95 -10.11
N ASN A 23 14.03 -11.40 -10.07
CA ASN A 23 14.23 -9.98 -9.82
C ASN A 23 13.52 -9.28 -10.97
N GLY A 24 12.19 -9.16 -10.84
CA GLY A 24 11.44 -8.14 -11.51
C GLY A 24 12.19 -6.87 -11.17
N LEU A 25 12.86 -6.31 -12.18
CA LEU A 25 13.25 -4.92 -12.15
C LEU A 25 11.97 -4.19 -11.75
N VAL A 26 11.88 -3.81 -10.48
CA VAL A 26 10.88 -2.87 -10.01
C VAL A 26 11.26 -1.62 -10.77
N ASN A 27 10.66 -1.47 -11.95
CA ASN A 27 10.79 -0.28 -12.74
C ASN A 27 10.22 0.78 -11.81
N PRO A 28 11.03 1.71 -11.26
CA PRO A 28 10.51 2.68 -10.31
C PRO A 28 9.37 3.37 -11.05
N SER A 29 8.14 3.07 -10.63
CA SER A 29 6.95 3.62 -11.23
C SER A 29 7.16 5.12 -11.23
N LYS A 30 7.19 5.72 -12.41
CA LYS A 30 7.49 7.14 -12.53
C LYS A 30 6.40 7.87 -11.76
N ALA A 31 6.76 8.46 -10.62
CA ALA A 31 5.79 9.12 -9.75
C ALA A 31 4.95 10.11 -10.57
N HIS A 32 3.64 9.98 -10.41
CA HIS A 32 2.66 10.91 -10.93
C HIS A 32 2.83 12.22 -10.17
N HIS A 33 3.15 13.30 -10.89
CA HIS A 33 3.26 14.61 -10.26
C HIS A 33 1.87 15.22 -10.19
N TYR A 34 1.32 15.35 -8.99
CA TYR A 34 0.03 16.00 -8.80
C TYR A 34 0.18 17.53 -8.90
N PRO A 35 -0.90 18.26 -9.24
CA PRO A 35 -0.91 19.72 -9.18
C PRO A 35 -0.50 20.22 -7.79
N ALA A 36 0.31 21.28 -7.74
CA ALA A 36 0.89 21.78 -6.49
C ALA A 36 -0.18 22.30 -5.50
N ASP A 37 -1.24 22.90 -6.02
CA ASP A 37 -2.41 23.34 -5.25
C ASP A 37 -3.19 22.18 -4.64
N PHE A 38 -3.30 21.06 -5.35
CA PHE A 38 -3.89 19.83 -4.83
C PHE A 38 -3.05 19.27 -3.68
N VAL A 39 -1.73 19.12 -3.87
CA VAL A 39 -0.81 18.62 -2.83
C VAL A 39 -0.84 19.53 -1.59
N GLN A 40 -0.84 20.85 -1.79
CA GLN A 40 -0.94 21.81 -0.69
C GLN A 40 -2.25 21.64 0.09
N SER A 41 -3.38 21.52 -0.60
CA SER A 41 -4.70 21.38 0.02
C SER A 41 -4.80 20.06 0.80
N TYR A 42 -4.38 18.95 0.19
CA TYR A 42 -4.30 17.64 0.84
C TYR A 42 -3.45 17.70 2.12
N ASN A 43 -2.24 18.26 2.03
CA ASN A 43 -1.34 18.34 3.17
C ASN A 43 -1.89 19.23 4.29
N GLN A 44 -2.62 20.30 3.96
CA GLN A 44 -3.27 21.14 4.95
C GLN A 44 -4.37 20.37 5.71
N GLU A 45 -5.24 19.66 4.99
CA GLU A 45 -6.32 18.86 5.59
C GLU A 45 -5.76 17.70 6.43
N CYS A 46 -4.78 16.98 5.89
CA CYS A 46 -4.08 15.91 6.59
C CYS A 46 -3.42 16.43 7.87
N LEU A 47 -2.67 17.55 7.81
CA LEU A 47 -1.99 18.11 8.97
C LEU A 47 -2.96 18.47 10.09
N GLN A 48 -4.07 19.13 9.76
CA GLN A 48 -5.10 19.48 10.74
C GLN A 48 -5.72 18.23 11.39
N THR A 49 -6.03 17.22 10.56
CA THR A 49 -6.63 15.97 11.04
C THR A 49 -5.65 15.21 11.94
N SER A 50 -4.42 14.98 11.49
CA SER A 50 -3.41 14.25 12.26
C SER A 50 -3.06 14.93 13.59
N MET A 51 -2.99 16.27 13.61
CA MET A 51 -2.80 16.99 14.88
C MET A 51 -4.02 16.90 15.79
N GLY A 52 -5.24 16.90 15.23
CA GLY A 52 -6.49 16.67 15.97
C GLY A 52 -6.55 15.27 16.61
N GLU A 53 -5.95 14.28 15.95
CA GLU A 53 -5.79 12.90 16.44
C GLU A 53 -4.57 12.71 17.38
N GLY A 54 -3.84 13.79 17.68
CA GLY A 54 -2.81 13.81 18.73
C GLY A 54 -1.36 13.68 18.26
N LEU A 55 -1.07 13.75 16.95
CA LEU A 55 0.31 13.85 16.47
C LEU A 55 0.87 15.25 16.70
N GLU A 56 2.15 15.32 17.10
CA GLU A 56 2.88 16.58 17.12
C GLU A 56 3.06 17.14 15.70
N GLN A 57 3.15 18.46 15.56
CA GLN A 57 3.18 19.11 14.24
C GLN A 57 4.27 18.55 13.31
N THR A 58 5.46 18.27 13.83
CA THR A 58 6.56 17.71 13.04
C THR A 58 6.24 16.30 12.54
N GLU A 59 5.72 15.45 13.42
CA GLU A 59 5.35 14.06 13.09
C GLU A 59 4.18 14.04 12.09
N ALA A 60 3.16 14.87 12.32
CA ALA A 60 2.03 15.04 11.40
C ALA A 60 2.47 15.53 10.02
N LYS A 61 3.39 16.49 9.95
CA LYS A 61 3.95 16.97 8.68
C LYS A 61 4.71 15.87 7.94
N THR A 62 5.52 15.09 8.67
CA THR A 62 6.23 13.93 8.09
C THR A 62 5.26 12.90 7.55
N LEU A 63 4.20 12.56 8.31
CA LEU A 63 3.16 11.63 7.90
C LEU A 63 2.52 12.07 6.60
N CYS A 64 1.98 13.30 6.56
CA CYS A 64 1.22 13.80 5.42
C CYS A 64 2.06 13.86 4.14
N ASN A 65 3.31 14.32 4.24
CA ASN A 65 4.24 14.35 3.11
C ASN A 65 4.54 12.94 2.60
N CYS A 66 4.84 11.99 3.49
CA CYS A 66 5.06 10.60 3.09
C CYS A 66 3.84 10.03 2.37
N THR A 67 2.64 10.23 2.94
CA THR A 67 1.41 9.65 2.41
C THR A 67 1.08 10.18 1.01
N ILE A 68 1.17 11.50 0.78
CA ILE A 68 0.90 12.04 -0.57
C ILE A 68 1.98 11.63 -1.58
N ASP A 69 3.24 11.50 -1.16
CA ASP A 69 4.32 11.01 -2.02
C ASP A 69 4.12 9.55 -2.42
N GLU A 70 3.66 8.71 -1.51
CA GLU A 70 3.34 7.32 -1.81
C GLU A 70 2.11 7.18 -2.71
N PHE A 71 1.07 7.99 -2.51
CA PHE A 71 -0.05 8.01 -3.47
C PHE A 71 0.38 8.45 -4.86
N GLN A 72 1.24 9.47 -4.97
CA GLN A 72 1.83 9.90 -6.24
C GLN A 72 2.65 8.80 -6.93
N ARG A 73 3.30 7.91 -6.18
CA ARG A 73 4.07 6.79 -6.75
C ARG A 73 3.18 5.67 -7.28
N GLN A 74 2.04 5.44 -6.63
CA GLN A 74 1.19 4.28 -6.87
C GLN A 74 0.01 4.58 -7.80
N TYR A 75 -0.50 5.82 -7.80
CA TYR A 75 -1.73 6.19 -8.49
C TYR A 75 -1.57 7.52 -9.24
N SER A 76 -2.15 7.62 -10.42
CA SER A 76 -2.43 8.93 -11.01
C SER A 76 -3.45 9.69 -10.15
N LEU A 77 -3.54 11.02 -10.33
CA LEU A 77 -4.47 11.83 -9.55
C LEU A 77 -5.92 11.36 -9.71
N THR A 78 -6.32 11.01 -10.93
CA THR A 78 -7.68 10.53 -11.22
C THR A 78 -7.95 9.19 -10.52
N GLU A 79 -7.00 8.26 -10.54
CA GLU A 79 -7.12 6.97 -9.85
C GLU A 79 -7.21 7.16 -8.33
N PHE A 80 -6.38 8.04 -7.77
CA PHE A 80 -6.44 8.37 -6.35
C PHE A 80 -7.80 8.97 -5.96
N GLN A 81 -8.31 9.95 -6.71
CA GLN A 81 -9.62 10.55 -6.47
C GLN A 81 -10.76 9.52 -6.54
N GLN A 82 -10.69 8.60 -7.51
CA GLN A 82 -11.65 7.50 -7.62
C GLN A 82 -11.56 6.54 -6.44
N LEU A 83 -10.34 6.21 -6.00
CA LEU A 83 -10.08 5.36 -4.84
C LEU A 83 -10.65 5.98 -3.57
N THR A 84 -10.40 7.27 -3.32
CA THR A 84 -10.94 8.04 -2.19
C THR A 84 -12.47 8.14 -2.24
N ALA A 85 -13.06 8.34 -3.42
CA ALA A 85 -14.52 8.36 -3.54
C ALA A 85 -15.14 6.99 -3.24
N ALA A 86 -14.49 5.90 -3.69
CA ALA A 86 -14.98 4.54 -3.50
C ALA A 86 -14.87 4.06 -2.04
N SER A 87 -13.89 4.54 -1.27
CA SER A 87 -13.60 4.06 0.09
C SER A 87 -14.75 4.22 1.10
N ALA A 88 -15.73 5.09 0.80
CA ALA A 88 -16.94 5.21 1.62
C ALA A 88 -17.84 3.97 1.58
N THR A 89 -17.71 3.14 0.54
CA THR A 89 -18.58 1.97 0.31
C THR A 89 -17.83 0.70 -0.10
N ASP A 90 -16.57 0.83 -0.53
CA ASP A 90 -15.71 -0.27 -0.95
C ASP A 90 -14.59 -0.47 0.07
N LYS A 91 -14.62 -1.63 0.75
CA LYS A 91 -13.63 -1.96 1.77
C LYS A 91 -12.24 -2.16 1.20
N ALA A 92 -12.10 -2.64 -0.04
CA ALA A 92 -10.79 -2.80 -0.66
C ALA A 92 -10.16 -1.44 -0.95
N ALA A 93 -10.95 -0.47 -1.42
CA ALA A 93 -10.49 0.90 -1.61
C ALA A 93 -10.10 1.57 -0.30
N GLU A 94 -10.90 1.39 0.76
CA GLU A 94 -10.56 1.87 2.11
C GLU A 94 -9.25 1.24 2.61
N THR A 95 -9.11 -0.08 2.52
CA THR A 95 -7.90 -0.78 2.95
C THR A 95 -6.67 -0.28 2.19
N ALA A 96 -6.75 -0.08 0.88
CA ALA A 96 -5.62 0.43 0.10
C ALA A 96 -5.15 1.81 0.58
N LEU A 97 -6.08 2.72 0.91
CA LEU A 97 -5.73 4.04 1.47
C LEU A 97 -5.12 3.93 2.87
N VAL A 98 -5.70 3.08 3.73
CA VAL A 98 -5.23 2.86 5.10
C VAL A 98 -3.83 2.25 5.12
N GLU A 99 -3.54 1.27 4.26
CA GLU A 99 -2.23 0.62 4.17
C GLU A 99 -1.12 1.61 3.83
N VAL A 100 -1.37 2.55 2.91
CA VAL A 100 -0.40 3.62 2.60
C VAL A 100 -0.17 4.50 3.84
N GLY A 101 -1.23 4.96 4.49
CA GLY A 101 -1.14 5.77 5.71
C GLY A 101 -0.39 5.06 6.85
N GLN A 102 -0.69 3.77 7.08
CA GLN A 102 -0.03 2.94 8.09
C GLN A 102 1.45 2.77 7.79
N SER A 103 1.83 2.47 6.54
CA SER A 103 3.23 2.31 6.16
C SER A 103 4.06 3.58 6.38
N CYS A 104 3.45 4.76 6.19
CA CYS A 104 4.08 6.05 6.49
C CYS A 104 4.13 6.34 7.99
N PHE A 105 3.10 5.95 8.75
CA PHE A 105 3.10 6.13 10.20
C PHE A 105 4.13 5.23 10.89
N GLU A 106 4.32 4.00 10.41
CA GLU A 106 5.35 3.09 10.90
C GLU A 106 6.76 3.69 10.77
N GLN A 107 7.06 4.42 9.69
CA GLN A 107 8.35 5.11 9.54
C GLN A 107 8.60 6.10 10.68
N ILE A 108 7.58 6.86 11.09
CA ILE A 108 7.69 7.82 12.20
C ILE A 108 8.00 7.11 13.53
N LEU A 109 7.42 5.93 13.74
CA LEU A 109 7.62 5.16 14.98
C LEU A 109 9.02 4.56 15.09
N TYR A 110 9.64 4.19 13.96
CA TYR A 110 10.90 3.46 13.93
C TYR A 110 12.12 4.28 13.49
N GLU A 111 11.94 5.55 13.11
CA GLU A 111 13.03 6.48 12.78
C GLU A 111 13.62 7.22 14.00
N LYS A 112 13.33 6.80 15.23
CA LYS A 112 13.86 7.41 16.47
C LYS A 112 15.17 6.80 16.96
#